data_AF-A0A0H3J7D5-F1
#
_entry.id   AF-A0A0H3J7D5-F1
#
_cell.length_a   1.000
_cell.length_b   1.000
_cell.length_c   1.000
_cell.angle_alpha   90.00
_cell.angle_beta   90.00
_cell.angle_gamma   90.00
#
_symmetry.space_group_name_H-M   'P 1'
#
loop_
_entity.id
_entity.type
_entity.pdbx_description
1 polymer ?
#
loop_
_entity_poly.entity_id
_entity_poly.type
_entity_poly.pdbx_seq_one_letter_code
_entity_poly.pdbx_strand_id
1 'polypeptide(L)'
;MLRLNNNIYSQLNRNIYYNFRSQQLKLIQSLNNLAKRSLNNNSSSDSISIDTGKQLIANRQQLSSLTEVQGKNIQQFTANNNVLNLNKGSFYKLQTSSGTTSIFTVGDNGNVYMPFSQLGLDSDLTLPSSDYGEISKTSRLISSLAKDKTAFLVRTGGYSNTEIKDILNNVGIKPGWFQVNSDGNSNKFYLTDNGLIYPEYQVEAERRAFNQVNWFKDGYTSNSVFVIEGKEYKLDGNGHLNVPEGVGCLSDNTKFIK
;
A
#
# COMPACT_ATOMS: atom_id res chain seq x y z
N MET A 1 30.46 2.25 -33.17
CA MET A 1 29.79 1.38 -32.18
C MET A 1 30.60 1.43 -30.88
N LEU A 2 30.21 2.27 -29.91
CA LEU A 2 30.90 2.36 -28.62
C LEU A 2 30.28 1.34 -27.65
N ARG A 3 30.99 0.22 -27.42
CA ARG A 3 30.66 -0.72 -26.34
C ARG A 3 31.03 -0.06 -25.02
N LEU A 4 30.05 0.53 -24.34
CA LEU A 4 30.22 0.94 -22.94
C LEU A 4 30.43 -0.32 -22.10
N ASN A 5 31.58 -0.37 -21.44
CA ASN A 5 32.08 -1.53 -20.73
C ASN A 5 31.21 -1.77 -19.49
N ASN A 6 30.65 -2.98 -19.33
CA ASN A 6 29.74 -3.35 -18.23
C ASN A 6 30.30 -3.05 -16.82
N ASN A 7 31.61 -2.93 -16.68
CA ASN A 7 32.28 -2.53 -15.44
C ASN A 7 32.03 -1.07 -15.02
N ILE A 8 31.71 -0.15 -15.95
CA ILE A 8 31.44 1.26 -15.61
C ILE A 8 30.03 1.42 -15.05
N TYR A 9 29.05 0.71 -15.60
CA TYR A 9 27.67 0.68 -15.09
C TYR A 9 27.59 0.03 -13.71
N SER A 10 28.35 -1.03 -13.45
CA SER A 10 28.39 -1.67 -12.14
C SER A 10 29.02 -0.76 -11.08
N GLN A 11 30.09 -0.04 -11.42
CA GLN A 11 30.76 0.92 -10.52
C GLN A 11 29.87 2.13 -10.19
N LEU A 12 29.12 2.67 -11.17
CA LEU A 12 28.16 3.77 -10.97
C LEU A 12 26.98 3.36 -10.08
N ASN A 13 26.38 2.18 -10.33
CA ASN A 13 25.32 1.66 -9.47
C ASN A 13 25.81 1.36 -8.06
N ARG A 14 27.04 0.85 -7.91
CA ARG A 14 27.65 0.63 -6.59
C ARG A 14 27.82 1.95 -5.84
N ASN A 15 28.29 3.00 -6.49
CA ASN A 15 28.51 4.30 -5.86
C ASN A 15 27.20 5.02 -5.50
N ILE A 16 26.16 4.93 -6.34
CA ILE A 16 24.82 5.47 -6.02
C ILE A 16 24.21 4.70 -4.84
N TYR A 17 24.36 3.37 -4.81
CA TYR A 17 23.92 2.55 -3.69
C TYR A 17 24.71 2.85 -2.40
N TYR A 18 26.04 3.00 -2.46
CA TYR A 18 26.85 3.40 -1.30
C TYR A 18 26.48 4.80 -0.80
N ASN A 19 26.15 5.75 -1.68
CA ASN A 19 25.71 7.09 -1.30
C ASN A 19 24.33 7.07 -0.63
N PHE A 20 23.33 6.40 -1.24
CA PHE A 20 22.00 6.27 -0.66
C PHE A 20 22.03 5.51 0.69
N ARG A 21 22.85 4.45 0.78
CA ARG A 21 23.09 3.74 2.04
C ARG A 21 23.80 4.60 3.07
N SER A 22 24.76 5.45 2.68
CA SER A 22 25.42 6.38 3.60
C SER A 22 24.47 7.47 4.12
N GLN A 23 23.52 7.96 3.30
CA GLN A 23 22.49 8.91 3.70
C GLN A 23 21.45 8.25 4.62
N GLN A 24 21.02 7.03 4.30
CA GLN A 24 20.17 6.25 5.20
C GLN A 24 20.86 5.94 6.53
N LEU A 25 22.14 5.57 6.52
CA LEU A 25 22.89 5.29 7.76
C LEU A 25 23.08 6.55 8.61
N LYS A 26 23.27 7.73 8.01
CA LYS A 26 23.32 9.01 8.72
C LYS A 26 21.95 9.42 9.27
N LEU A 27 20.86 9.19 8.53
CA LEU A 27 19.49 9.40 9.01
C LEU A 27 19.14 8.43 10.15
N ILE A 28 19.58 7.17 10.06
CA ILE A 28 19.45 6.19 11.13
C ILE A 28 20.30 6.59 12.34
N GLN A 29 21.50 7.14 12.16
CA GLN A 29 22.32 7.69 13.24
C GLN A 29 21.67 8.91 13.91
N SER A 30 20.99 9.80 13.16
CA SER A 30 20.24 10.94 13.74
C SER A 30 18.98 10.47 14.46
N LEU A 31 18.26 9.50 13.91
CA LEU A 31 17.08 8.89 14.54
C LEU A 31 17.46 8.10 15.80
N ASN A 32 18.58 7.38 15.79
CA ASN A 32 19.07 6.65 16.96
C ASN A 32 19.65 7.57 18.03
N ASN A 33 20.26 8.71 17.67
CA ASN A 33 20.71 9.70 18.65
C ASN A 33 19.53 10.47 19.26
N LEU A 34 18.45 10.71 18.50
CA LEU A 34 17.16 11.17 19.03
C LEU A 34 16.54 10.13 19.97
N ALA A 35 16.56 8.85 19.59
CA ALA A 35 16.10 7.75 20.46
C ALA A 35 16.96 7.62 21.74
N LYS A 36 18.29 7.83 21.67
CA LYS A 36 19.20 7.83 22.85
C LYS A 36 18.96 9.00 23.80
N ARG A 37 18.54 10.17 23.28
CA ARG A 37 18.08 11.31 24.10
C ARG A 37 16.70 11.05 24.72
N SER A 38 15.82 10.36 24.00
CA SER A 38 14.53 9.90 24.50
C SER A 38 14.66 8.82 25.59
N LEU A 39 15.60 7.88 25.45
CA LEU A 39 15.83 6.79 26.42
C LEU A 39 16.59 7.23 27.68
N ASN A 40 17.49 8.21 27.59
CA ASN A 40 18.17 8.78 28.76
C ASN A 40 17.27 9.67 29.63
N ASN A 41 16.05 9.98 29.19
CA ASN A 41 15.14 10.90 29.88
C ASN A 41 13.92 10.28 30.55
N ASN A 42 13.64 8.97 30.44
CA ASN A 42 12.79 8.30 31.44
C ASN A 42 12.82 6.77 31.32
N SER A 43 13.37 6.18 32.37
CA SER A 43 13.09 4.84 32.86
C SER A 43 11.59 4.51 32.81
N SER A 44 11.27 3.29 32.38
CA SER A 44 10.25 2.40 32.97
C SER A 44 9.14 3.08 33.80
N SER A 45 8.34 3.95 33.21
CA SER A 45 7.08 4.40 33.77
C SER A 45 6.13 4.71 32.63
N ASP A 46 4.87 4.29 32.76
CA ASP A 46 3.78 4.63 31.84
C ASP A 46 3.41 6.13 31.88
N SER A 47 4.32 6.98 32.35
CA SER A 47 4.08 8.41 32.55
C SER A 47 4.68 9.24 31.41
N ILE A 48 3.82 10.02 30.77
CA ILE A 48 4.20 11.02 29.76
C ILE A 48 4.35 12.35 30.52
N SER A 49 5.38 13.14 30.20
CA SER A 49 5.49 14.48 30.78
C SER A 49 4.28 15.35 30.40
N ILE A 50 3.86 16.24 31.29
CA ILE A 50 2.71 17.13 31.06
C ILE A 50 2.92 17.97 29.79
N ASP A 51 4.14 18.44 29.55
CA ASP A 51 4.45 19.28 28.39
C ASP A 51 4.37 18.48 27.08
N THR A 52 4.90 17.26 27.06
CA THR A 52 4.74 16.34 25.92
C THR A 52 3.28 15.99 25.67
N GLY A 53 2.49 15.76 26.73
CA GLY A 53 1.06 15.50 26.64
C GLY A 53 0.28 16.68 26.04
N LYS A 54 0.57 17.91 26.48
CA LYS A 54 -0.03 19.13 25.91
C LYS A 54 0.33 19.31 24.43
N GLN A 55 1.58 19.07 24.06
CA GLN A 55 2.04 19.17 22.68
C GLN A 55 1.36 18.15 21.76
N LEU A 56 1.21 16.89 22.22
CA LEU A 56 0.47 15.84 21.50
C LEU A 56 -0.99 16.25 21.23
N ILE A 57 -1.66 16.80 22.23
CA ILE A 57 -3.05 17.27 22.10
C ILE A 57 -3.13 18.45 21.12
N ALA A 58 -2.24 19.44 21.26
CA ALA A 58 -2.19 20.60 20.38
C ALA A 58 -1.97 20.20 18.90
N ASN A 59 -1.02 19.30 18.64
CA ASN A 59 -0.74 18.80 17.29
C ASN A 59 -1.94 18.03 16.69
N ARG A 60 -2.62 17.20 17.49
CA ARG A 60 -3.82 16.48 17.05
C ARG A 60 -4.97 17.44 16.71
N GLN A 61 -5.17 18.49 17.52
CA GLN A 61 -6.19 19.53 17.29
C GLN A 61 -5.85 20.39 16.06
N GLN A 62 -4.58 20.74 15.87
CA GLN A 62 -4.12 21.44 14.68
C GLN A 62 -4.43 20.61 13.43
N LEU A 63 -3.99 19.34 13.39
CA LEU A 63 -4.23 18.45 12.24
C LEU A 63 -5.72 18.26 11.93
N SER A 64 -6.58 18.13 12.95
CA SER A 64 -8.02 17.93 12.75
C SER A 64 -8.75 19.19 12.28
N SER A 65 -8.22 20.38 12.61
CA SER A 65 -8.81 21.67 12.21
C SER A 65 -8.40 22.13 10.81
N LEU A 66 -7.34 21.54 10.22
CA LEU A 66 -6.90 21.89 8.88
C LEU A 66 -7.95 21.54 7.81
N THR A 67 -8.32 22.55 7.03
CA THR A 67 -9.17 22.40 5.83
C THR A 67 -8.38 22.63 4.54
N GLU A 68 -7.27 23.35 4.63
CA GLU A 68 -6.36 23.66 3.52
C GLU A 68 -4.89 23.59 3.96
N VAL A 69 -4.00 23.34 3.00
CA VAL A 69 -2.54 23.46 3.16
C VAL A 69 -2.02 24.25 1.96
N GLN A 70 -1.31 25.35 2.23
CA GLN A 70 -0.75 26.23 1.18
C GLN A 70 -1.81 26.69 0.15
N GLY A 71 -3.00 27.06 0.63
CA GLY A 71 -4.11 27.52 -0.22
C GLY A 71 -4.78 26.43 -1.06
N LYS A 72 -4.49 25.15 -0.80
CA LYS A 72 -5.15 24.01 -1.45
C LYS A 72 -6.03 23.27 -0.46
N ASN A 73 -7.29 23.05 -0.85
CA ASN A 73 -8.23 22.25 -0.06
C ASN A 73 -7.72 20.82 0.14
N ILE A 74 -7.95 20.29 1.34
CA ILE A 74 -7.63 18.92 1.72
C ILE A 74 -8.80 18.01 1.36
N GLN A 75 -8.53 17.03 0.49
CA GLN A 75 -9.49 16.03 0.04
C GLN A 75 -9.54 14.83 1.00
N GLN A 76 -10.55 13.98 0.89
CA GLN A 76 -10.54 12.71 1.63
C GLN A 76 -9.60 11.72 0.95
N PHE A 77 -8.81 10.98 1.74
CA PHE A 77 -7.94 9.93 1.24
C PHE A 77 -8.70 8.62 1.06
N THR A 78 -9.72 8.64 0.22
CA THR A 78 -10.63 7.51 0.05
C THR A 78 -10.82 7.16 -1.43
N ALA A 79 -10.94 5.87 -1.70
CA ALA A 79 -11.30 5.35 -2.99
C ALA A 79 -12.80 5.53 -3.23
N ASN A 80 -13.16 5.82 -4.47
CA ASN A 80 -14.53 5.79 -4.95
C ASN A 80 -14.68 4.62 -5.92
N ASN A 81 -15.62 3.70 -5.65
CA ASN A 81 -15.81 2.49 -6.44
C ASN A 81 -14.51 1.68 -6.63
N ASN A 82 -13.76 1.45 -5.54
CA ASN A 82 -12.45 0.79 -5.56
C ASN A 82 -11.38 1.48 -6.42
N VAL A 83 -11.59 2.74 -6.82
CA VAL A 83 -10.58 3.55 -7.53
C VAL A 83 -10.08 4.66 -6.63
N LEU A 84 -8.78 4.60 -6.31
CA LEU A 84 -8.08 5.61 -5.52
C LEU A 84 -7.37 6.59 -6.45
N ASN A 85 -7.84 7.85 -6.48
CA ASN A 85 -7.31 8.88 -7.36
C ASN A 85 -6.42 9.87 -6.60
N LEU A 86 -5.14 9.91 -6.95
CA LEU A 86 -4.12 10.70 -6.29
C LEU A 86 -3.44 11.64 -7.29
N ASN A 87 -3.46 12.93 -6.96
CA ASN A 87 -2.92 13.98 -7.80
C ASN A 87 -1.68 14.57 -7.13
N LYS A 88 -0.62 14.71 -7.93
CA LYS A 88 0.64 15.31 -7.49
C LYS A 88 0.41 16.70 -6.90
N GLY A 89 0.97 16.94 -5.71
CA GLY A 89 0.87 18.21 -4.99
C GLY A 89 -0.51 18.53 -4.42
N SER A 90 -1.47 17.60 -4.46
CA SER A 90 -2.73 17.67 -3.71
C SER A 90 -2.55 17.15 -2.28
N PHE A 91 -3.49 17.47 -1.40
CA PHE A 91 -3.48 17.04 0.00
C PHE A 91 -4.71 16.18 0.30
N TYR A 92 -4.50 15.14 1.10
CA TYR A 92 -5.49 14.12 1.41
C TYR A 92 -5.49 13.84 2.91
N LYS A 93 -6.67 13.79 3.55
CA LYS A 93 -6.81 13.43 4.95
C LYS A 93 -7.31 12.01 5.15
N LEU A 94 -6.76 11.33 6.13
CA LEU A 94 -7.19 10.02 6.61
C LEU A 94 -7.11 10.00 8.13
N GLN A 95 -8.02 9.29 8.79
CA GLN A 95 -7.89 9.03 10.22
C GLN A 95 -7.09 7.75 10.44
N THR A 96 -6.18 7.80 11.42
CA THR A 96 -5.54 6.59 11.93
C THR A 96 -6.54 5.78 12.76
N SER A 97 -6.21 4.52 13.04
CA SER A 97 -6.99 3.65 13.93
C SER A 97 -7.22 4.25 15.33
N SER A 98 -6.32 5.13 15.81
CA SER A 98 -6.48 5.81 17.10
C SER A 98 -7.24 7.14 17.02
N GLY A 99 -7.73 7.51 15.83
CA GLY A 99 -8.51 8.73 15.58
C GLY A 99 -7.67 9.98 15.28
N THR A 100 -6.34 9.85 15.13
CA THR A 100 -5.50 10.98 14.73
C THR A 100 -5.73 11.32 13.26
N THR A 101 -5.94 12.60 12.96
CA THR A 101 -5.98 13.05 11.56
C THR A 101 -4.56 13.06 10.98
N SER A 102 -4.37 12.38 9.87
CA SER A 102 -3.13 12.36 9.09
C SER A 102 -3.36 13.02 7.75
N ILE A 103 -2.39 13.82 7.28
CA ILE A 103 -2.46 14.56 6.03
C ILE A 103 -1.36 14.06 5.11
N PHE A 104 -1.73 13.49 3.97
CA PHE A 104 -0.80 13.00 2.96
C PHE A 104 -0.74 13.95 1.77
N THR A 105 0.39 13.96 1.09
CA THR A 105 0.55 14.54 -0.24
C THR A 105 1.21 13.54 -1.17
N VAL A 106 1.19 13.87 -2.46
CA VAL A 106 1.73 13.04 -3.54
C VAL A 106 2.88 13.81 -4.18
N GLY A 107 4.09 13.28 -4.07
CA GLY A 107 5.28 13.77 -4.74
C GLY A 107 5.51 13.11 -6.10
N ASP A 108 6.74 13.20 -6.58
CA ASP A 108 7.15 12.62 -7.86
C ASP A 108 6.96 11.10 -7.89
N ASN A 109 6.62 10.59 -9.07
CA ASN A 109 6.42 9.17 -9.34
C ASN A 109 5.34 8.56 -8.42
N GLY A 110 4.32 9.34 -8.05
CA GLY A 110 3.25 8.88 -7.18
C GLY A 110 3.69 8.52 -5.75
N ASN A 111 4.79 9.12 -5.26
CA ASN A 111 5.24 8.93 -3.88
C ASN A 111 4.28 9.58 -2.89
N VAL A 112 3.58 8.79 -2.09
CA VAL A 112 2.68 9.25 -1.03
C VAL A 112 3.43 9.39 0.29
N TYR A 113 3.32 10.53 0.96
CA TYR A 113 3.95 10.80 2.26
C TYR A 113 3.23 11.91 3.02
N MET A 114 3.46 12.02 4.33
CA MET A 114 3.00 13.15 5.13
C MET A 114 4.00 14.32 5.06
N PRO A 115 3.61 15.52 4.58
CA PRO A 115 4.53 16.62 4.35
C PRO A 115 4.77 17.47 5.61
N PHE A 116 5.49 16.93 6.59
CA PHE A 116 5.64 17.54 7.93
C PHE A 116 6.03 19.03 7.94
N SER A 117 7.02 19.45 7.15
CA SER A 117 7.41 20.87 7.08
C SER A 117 6.32 21.77 6.52
N GLN A 118 5.51 21.28 5.57
CA GLN A 118 4.41 22.08 5.01
C GLN A 118 3.23 22.21 5.97
N LEU A 119 3.13 21.30 6.93
CA LEU A 119 2.14 21.33 8.00
C LEU A 119 2.59 22.19 9.20
N GLY A 120 3.83 22.70 9.19
CA GLY A 120 4.41 23.43 10.31
C GLY A 120 4.71 22.53 11.52
N LEU A 121 5.06 21.26 11.26
CA LEU A 121 5.23 20.22 12.28
C LEU A 121 6.68 19.71 12.38
N ASP A 122 7.61 20.22 11.60
CA ASP A 122 8.97 19.68 11.48
C ASP A 122 9.87 19.86 12.72
N SER A 123 9.65 20.89 13.53
CA SER A 123 10.37 21.09 14.80
C SER A 123 9.71 20.41 16.00
N ASP A 124 8.41 20.15 15.94
CA ASP A 124 7.57 19.94 17.14
C ASP A 124 6.53 18.81 16.99
N LEU A 125 6.63 17.98 15.94
CA LEU A 125 5.72 16.86 15.80
C LEU A 125 6.05 15.74 16.78
N THR A 126 5.25 15.69 17.83
CA THR A 126 5.03 14.45 18.56
C THR A 126 3.67 13.90 18.12
N LEU A 127 3.68 12.75 17.44
CA LEU A 127 2.52 11.86 17.32
C LEU A 127 2.79 10.60 18.13
N PRO A 128 1.77 9.89 18.61
CA PRO A 128 1.97 8.57 19.17
C PRO A 128 2.71 7.66 18.19
N SER A 129 3.63 6.84 18.69
CA SER A 129 4.44 5.94 17.86
C SER A 129 3.60 4.99 17.00
N SER A 130 2.42 4.59 17.50
CA SER A 130 1.44 3.79 16.76
C SER A 130 0.89 4.54 15.54
N ASP A 131 0.46 5.80 15.71
CA ASP A 131 -0.04 6.64 14.62
C ASP A 131 1.04 6.89 13.57
N TYR A 132 2.26 7.20 14.01
CA TYR A 132 3.38 7.37 13.09
C TYR A 132 3.68 6.08 12.30
N GLY A 133 3.66 4.93 12.98
CA GLY A 133 3.83 3.63 12.35
C GLY A 133 2.77 3.34 11.30
N GLU A 134 1.50 3.61 11.62
CA GLU A 134 0.38 3.44 10.69
C GLU A 134 0.50 4.38 9.47
N ILE A 135 0.78 5.66 9.68
CA ILE A 135 0.98 6.65 8.61
C ILE A 135 2.12 6.23 7.67
N SER A 136 3.24 5.76 8.23
CA SER A 136 4.40 5.29 7.46
C SER A 136 4.07 4.05 6.63
N LYS A 137 3.37 3.07 7.22
CA LYS A 137 2.95 1.84 6.54
C LYS A 137 1.98 2.13 5.40
N THR A 138 0.97 2.96 5.64
CA THR A 138 0.01 3.42 4.63
C THR A 138 0.70 4.16 3.50
N SER A 139 1.57 5.12 3.82
CA SER A 139 2.37 5.87 2.82
C SER A 139 3.15 4.94 1.90
N ARG A 140 3.87 3.98 2.49
CA ARG A 140 4.72 3.04 1.75
C ARG A 140 3.92 2.06 0.91
N LEU A 141 2.81 1.53 1.44
CA LEU A 141 1.96 0.58 0.71
C LEU A 141 1.31 1.26 -0.51
N ILE A 142 0.68 2.42 -0.32
CA ILE A 142 0.03 3.14 -1.41
C ILE A 142 1.05 3.64 -2.43
N SER A 143 2.22 4.13 -1.99
CA SER A 143 3.33 4.47 -2.89
C SER A 143 3.80 3.29 -3.73
N SER A 144 3.84 2.09 -3.14
CA SER A 144 4.24 0.87 -3.83
C SER A 144 3.23 0.53 -4.92
N LEU A 145 1.92 0.56 -4.61
CA LEU A 145 0.87 0.30 -5.59
C LEU A 145 0.79 1.37 -6.69
N ALA A 146 1.09 2.63 -6.36
CA ALA A 146 1.15 3.72 -7.34
C ALA A 146 2.32 3.58 -8.33
N LYS A 147 3.47 3.06 -7.88
CA LYS A 147 4.71 2.95 -8.68
C LYS A 147 4.87 1.62 -9.40
N ASP A 148 4.50 0.52 -8.74
CA ASP A 148 4.80 -0.84 -9.16
C ASP A 148 3.55 -1.58 -9.64
N LYS A 149 3.44 -1.72 -10.95
CA LYS A 149 2.37 -2.46 -11.64
C LYS A 149 2.34 -3.95 -11.35
N THR A 150 3.41 -4.52 -10.76
CA THR A 150 3.53 -5.95 -10.51
C THR A 150 3.12 -6.38 -9.10
N ALA A 151 2.86 -5.41 -8.21
CA ALA A 151 2.63 -5.61 -6.78
C ALA A 151 3.81 -6.27 -6.02
N PHE A 152 5.01 -6.34 -6.64
CA PHE A 152 6.21 -6.91 -6.05
C PHE A 152 6.63 -6.16 -4.78
N LEU A 153 6.67 -4.83 -4.82
CA LEU A 153 7.08 -3.99 -3.69
C LEU A 153 6.17 -4.14 -2.46
N VAL A 154 4.88 -4.44 -2.67
CA VAL A 154 3.95 -4.76 -1.58
C VAL A 154 4.23 -6.16 -1.04
N ARG A 155 4.34 -7.17 -1.91
CA ARG A 155 4.58 -8.57 -1.52
C ARG A 155 5.91 -8.76 -0.78
N THR A 156 6.96 -8.03 -1.16
CA THR A 156 8.27 -8.06 -0.49
C THR A 156 8.44 -6.94 0.54
N GLY A 157 7.37 -6.20 0.82
CA GLY A 157 7.40 -5.03 1.70
C GLY A 157 7.49 -5.35 3.19
N GLY A 158 7.27 -6.63 3.56
CA GLY A 158 7.18 -7.08 4.95
C GLY A 158 5.78 -6.94 5.56
N TYR A 159 4.75 -6.74 4.74
CA TYR A 159 3.36 -6.68 5.18
C TYR A 159 2.77 -8.08 5.33
N SER A 160 1.96 -8.29 6.37
CA SER A 160 1.05 -9.44 6.41
C SER A 160 -0.15 -9.20 5.51
N ASN A 161 -0.82 -10.26 5.04
CA ASN A 161 -2.00 -10.10 4.19
C ASN A 161 -3.13 -9.36 4.93
N THR A 162 -3.32 -9.61 6.23
CA THR A 162 -4.28 -8.86 7.05
C THR A 162 -3.95 -7.38 7.09
N GLU A 163 -2.67 -7.03 7.28
CA GLU A 163 -2.23 -5.63 7.30
C GLU A 163 -2.45 -4.94 5.95
N ILE A 164 -2.20 -5.63 4.84
CA ILE A 164 -2.52 -5.12 3.49
C ILE A 164 -4.01 -4.81 3.39
N LYS A 165 -4.86 -5.77 3.78
CA LYS A 165 -6.30 -5.62 3.69
C LYS A 165 -6.81 -4.48 4.57
N ASP A 166 -6.30 -4.34 5.79
CA ASP A 166 -6.74 -3.31 6.72
C ASP A 166 -6.35 -1.90 6.23
N ILE A 167 -5.12 -1.73 5.74
CA ILE A 167 -4.65 -0.46 5.16
C ILE A 167 -5.51 -0.09 3.94
N LEU A 168 -5.75 -1.04 3.03
CA LEU A 168 -6.55 -0.81 1.83
C LEU A 168 -8.01 -0.51 2.17
N ASN A 169 -8.59 -1.22 3.13
CA ASN A 169 -9.94 -0.96 3.61
C ASN A 169 -10.08 0.42 4.26
N ASN A 170 -9.05 0.90 4.98
CA ASN A 170 -9.06 2.23 5.57
C ASN A 170 -9.13 3.35 4.50
N VAL A 171 -8.50 3.14 3.34
CA VAL A 171 -8.62 4.03 2.18
C VAL A 171 -9.82 3.69 1.29
N GLY A 172 -10.76 2.86 1.74
CA GLY A 172 -11.99 2.53 1.01
C GLY A 172 -11.85 1.52 -0.13
N ILE A 173 -10.74 0.80 -0.23
CA ILE A 173 -10.53 -0.29 -1.19
C ILE A 173 -10.97 -1.62 -0.55
N LYS A 174 -11.87 -2.33 -1.23
CA LYS A 174 -12.41 -3.63 -0.80
C LYS A 174 -11.90 -4.76 -1.70
N PRO A 175 -11.98 -6.04 -1.25
CA PRO A 175 -11.70 -7.19 -2.11
C PRO A 175 -12.43 -7.12 -3.45
N GLY A 176 -11.78 -7.65 -4.50
CA GLY A 176 -12.16 -7.49 -5.90
C GLY A 176 -11.15 -6.65 -6.68
N TRP A 177 -11.56 -6.26 -7.89
CA TRP A 177 -10.78 -5.33 -8.70
C TRP A 177 -10.69 -3.95 -8.07
N PHE A 178 -9.50 -3.38 -8.09
CA PHE A 178 -9.24 -2.02 -7.64
C PHE A 178 -8.14 -1.36 -8.47
N GLN A 179 -8.07 -0.04 -8.39
CA GLN A 179 -7.13 0.76 -9.15
C GLN A 179 -6.54 1.88 -8.32
N VAL A 180 -5.24 2.12 -8.49
CA VAL A 180 -4.53 3.26 -7.91
C VAL A 180 -4.03 4.13 -9.06
N ASN A 181 -4.58 5.34 -9.14
CA ASN A 181 -4.21 6.36 -10.11
C ASN A 181 -3.34 7.39 -9.43
N SER A 182 -2.12 7.61 -9.93
CA SER A 182 -1.18 8.55 -9.33
C SER A 182 -0.16 9.05 -10.34
N ASP A 183 -0.01 10.38 -10.46
CA ASP A 183 1.02 11.04 -11.28
C ASP A 183 1.08 10.49 -12.73
N GLY A 184 -0.08 10.38 -13.37
CA GLY A 184 -0.21 9.84 -14.74
C GLY A 184 -0.13 8.31 -14.86
N ASN A 185 0.19 7.60 -13.78
CA ASN A 185 0.10 6.14 -13.72
C ASN A 185 -1.30 5.70 -13.32
N SER A 186 -1.72 4.58 -13.90
CA SER A 186 -2.97 3.90 -13.59
C SER A 186 -2.66 2.41 -13.46
N ASN A 187 -2.63 1.93 -12.22
CA ASN A 187 -2.25 0.55 -11.92
C ASN A 187 -3.48 -0.19 -11.39
N LYS A 188 -3.85 -1.27 -12.06
CA LYS A 188 -5.01 -2.10 -11.75
C LYS A 188 -4.59 -3.44 -11.17
N PHE A 189 -5.29 -3.84 -10.14
CA PHE A 189 -4.98 -5.03 -9.35
C PHE A 189 -6.25 -5.72 -8.89
N TYR A 190 -6.11 -6.95 -8.44
CA TYR A 190 -7.15 -7.72 -7.78
C TYR A 190 -6.74 -7.99 -6.33
N LEU A 191 -7.60 -7.61 -5.37
CA LEU A 191 -7.43 -7.90 -3.94
C LEU A 191 -8.30 -9.10 -3.58
N THR A 192 -7.72 -10.16 -3.02
CA THR A 192 -8.48 -11.31 -2.50
C THR A 192 -9.00 -11.05 -1.09
N ASP A 193 -9.98 -11.83 -0.63
CA ASP A 193 -10.54 -11.72 0.73
C ASP A 193 -9.51 -12.01 1.83
N ASN A 194 -8.49 -12.80 1.51
CA ASN A 194 -7.38 -13.11 2.42
C ASN A 194 -6.27 -12.05 2.42
N GLY A 195 -6.35 -11.00 1.58
CA GLY A 195 -5.43 -9.85 1.57
C GLY A 195 -4.24 -9.98 0.60
N LEU A 196 -4.26 -10.93 -0.33
CA LEU A 196 -3.28 -11.02 -1.41
C LEU A 196 -3.66 -10.05 -2.54
N ILE A 197 -2.64 -9.45 -3.14
CA ILE A 197 -2.80 -8.56 -4.30
C ILE A 197 -2.19 -9.23 -5.52
N TYR A 198 -2.96 -9.28 -6.60
CA TYR A 198 -2.54 -9.79 -7.90
C TYR A 198 -2.55 -8.67 -8.94
N PRO A 199 -1.48 -8.51 -9.75
CA PRO A 199 -1.53 -7.60 -10.89
C PRO A 199 -2.45 -8.16 -11.98
N GLU A 200 -3.09 -7.27 -12.73
CA GLU A 200 -4.10 -7.64 -13.75
C GLU A 200 -3.64 -8.76 -14.71
N TYR A 201 -2.40 -8.67 -15.21
CA TYR A 201 -1.87 -9.67 -16.14
C TYR A 201 -1.80 -11.08 -15.53
N GLN A 202 -1.56 -11.20 -14.22
CA GLN A 202 -1.47 -12.48 -13.53
C GLN A 202 -2.86 -13.09 -13.35
N VAL A 203 -3.84 -12.26 -12.98
CA VAL A 203 -5.24 -12.68 -12.84
C VAL A 203 -5.78 -13.21 -14.16
N GLU A 204 -5.56 -12.48 -15.27
CA GLU A 204 -6.02 -12.91 -16.59
C GLU A 204 -5.26 -14.14 -17.10
N ALA A 205 -3.98 -14.30 -16.75
CA ALA A 205 -3.24 -15.50 -17.11
C ALA A 205 -3.79 -16.74 -16.38
N GLU A 206 -4.08 -16.64 -15.08
CA GLU A 206 -4.62 -17.75 -14.30
C GLU A 206 -6.05 -18.10 -14.73
N ARG A 207 -6.91 -17.10 -14.97
CA ARG A 207 -8.24 -17.34 -15.55
C ARG A 207 -8.17 -18.11 -16.87
N ARG A 208 -7.27 -17.73 -17.78
CA ARG A 208 -7.07 -18.45 -19.05
C ARG A 208 -6.62 -19.89 -18.80
N ALA A 209 -5.73 -20.12 -17.83
CA ALA A 209 -5.31 -21.47 -17.46
C ALA A 209 -6.49 -22.30 -16.95
N PHE A 210 -7.35 -21.76 -16.08
CA PHE A 210 -8.56 -22.42 -15.59
C PHE A 210 -9.50 -22.88 -16.72
N ASN A 211 -9.66 -22.05 -17.75
CA ASN A 211 -10.48 -22.41 -18.91
C ASN A 211 -9.80 -23.46 -19.81
N GLN A 212 -8.47 -23.53 -19.85
CA GLN A 212 -7.72 -24.51 -20.66
C GLN A 212 -7.61 -25.89 -20.00
N VAL A 213 -7.72 -25.98 -18.68
CA VAL A 213 -7.69 -27.25 -17.95
C VAL A 213 -8.92 -28.09 -18.28
N ASN A 214 -8.71 -29.36 -18.61
CA ASN A 214 -9.77 -30.35 -18.67
C ASN A 214 -9.95 -30.97 -17.29
N TRP A 215 -10.90 -30.45 -16.53
CA TRP A 215 -11.14 -30.81 -15.14
C TRP A 215 -11.69 -32.23 -14.96
N PHE A 216 -12.25 -32.86 -16.00
CA PHE A 216 -12.62 -34.29 -15.94
C PHE A 216 -11.39 -35.18 -15.74
N LYS A 217 -10.23 -34.79 -16.28
CA LYS A 217 -8.97 -35.51 -16.08
C LYS A 217 -8.47 -35.43 -14.63
N ASP A 218 -8.92 -34.42 -13.89
CA ASP A 218 -8.59 -34.20 -12.47
C ASP A 218 -9.67 -34.75 -11.51
N GLY A 219 -10.61 -35.54 -12.06
CA GLY A 219 -11.64 -36.24 -11.30
C GLY A 219 -12.84 -35.36 -10.89
N TYR A 220 -13.08 -34.26 -11.60
CA TYR A 220 -14.33 -33.50 -11.51
C TYR A 220 -15.37 -34.07 -12.49
N THR A 221 -16.63 -33.72 -12.29
CA THR A 221 -17.76 -34.19 -13.12
C THR A 221 -18.60 -33.02 -13.61
N SER A 222 -19.57 -33.27 -14.48
CA SER A 222 -20.55 -32.26 -14.91
C SER A 222 -21.39 -31.70 -13.76
N ASN A 223 -21.45 -32.40 -12.62
CA ASN A 223 -22.14 -31.95 -11.41
C ASN A 223 -21.24 -31.12 -10.50
N SER A 224 -19.93 -31.10 -10.73
CA SER A 224 -19.00 -30.29 -9.95
C SER A 224 -19.25 -28.79 -10.20
N VAL A 225 -19.08 -28.01 -9.13
CA VAL A 225 -19.34 -26.56 -9.11
C VAL A 225 -18.08 -25.82 -8.69
N PHE A 226 -17.75 -24.79 -9.45
CA PHE A 226 -16.65 -23.88 -9.17
C PHE A 226 -17.26 -22.53 -8.78
N VAL A 227 -17.06 -22.11 -7.53
CA VAL A 227 -17.56 -20.82 -7.07
C VAL A 227 -16.43 -19.80 -7.18
N ILE A 228 -16.56 -18.86 -8.11
CA ILE A 228 -15.58 -17.81 -8.41
C ILE A 228 -16.30 -16.47 -8.22
N GLU A 229 -15.75 -15.60 -7.37
CA GLU A 229 -16.39 -14.31 -7.00
C GLU A 229 -17.86 -14.46 -6.55
N GLY A 230 -18.19 -15.58 -5.89
CA GLY A 230 -19.55 -15.89 -5.45
C GLY A 230 -20.51 -16.34 -6.54
N LYS A 231 -20.05 -16.49 -7.79
CA LYS A 231 -20.84 -17.03 -8.91
C LYS A 231 -20.46 -18.48 -9.16
N GLU A 232 -21.47 -19.30 -9.44
CA GLU A 232 -21.26 -20.70 -9.81
C GLU A 232 -20.92 -20.84 -11.29
N TYR A 233 -19.86 -21.60 -11.56
CA TYR A 233 -19.45 -22.02 -12.89
C TYR A 233 -19.45 -23.55 -12.95
N LYS A 234 -20.02 -24.08 -14.04
CA LYS A 234 -20.07 -25.52 -14.32
C LYS A 234 -19.15 -25.86 -15.47
N LEU A 235 -18.71 -27.11 -15.50
CA LEU A 235 -17.95 -27.66 -16.61
C LEU A 235 -18.85 -27.85 -17.82
N ASP A 236 -18.33 -27.55 -19.01
CA ASP A 236 -18.98 -27.91 -20.26
C ASP A 236 -18.85 -29.41 -20.57
N GLY A 237 -19.41 -29.85 -21.70
CA GLY A 237 -19.38 -31.26 -22.11
C GLY A 237 -17.97 -31.82 -22.36
N ASN A 238 -16.96 -30.96 -22.48
CA ASN A 238 -15.57 -31.34 -22.67
C ASN A 238 -14.75 -31.25 -21.37
N GLY A 239 -15.37 -30.87 -20.26
CA GLY A 239 -14.72 -30.76 -18.95
C GLY A 239 -14.01 -29.43 -18.72
N HIS A 240 -14.35 -28.37 -19.47
CA HIS A 240 -13.71 -27.06 -19.36
C HIS A 240 -14.60 -26.03 -18.67
N LEU A 241 -13.97 -25.06 -18.01
CA LEU A 241 -14.65 -23.85 -17.54
C LEU A 241 -14.71 -22.81 -18.65
N ASN A 242 -15.75 -21.98 -18.62
CA ASN A 242 -15.96 -20.86 -19.54
C ASN A 242 -16.03 -19.55 -18.77
N VAL A 243 -15.01 -19.26 -17.94
CA VAL A 243 -14.95 -18.04 -17.13
C VAL A 243 -14.64 -16.83 -18.03
N PRO A 244 -15.49 -15.79 -18.07
CA PRO A 244 -15.30 -14.65 -18.94
C PRO A 244 -14.16 -13.73 -18.50
N GLU A 245 -13.60 -12.97 -19.43
CA GLU A 245 -12.58 -11.94 -19.16
C GLU A 245 -13.03 -10.93 -18.11
N GLY A 246 -12.09 -10.46 -17.28
CA GLY A 246 -12.37 -9.52 -16.21
C GLY A 246 -12.92 -10.16 -14.93
N VAL A 247 -13.13 -11.48 -14.89
CA VAL A 247 -13.42 -12.20 -13.64
C VAL A 247 -12.11 -12.57 -12.95
N GLY A 248 -11.99 -12.22 -11.67
CA GLY A 248 -10.87 -12.60 -10.82
C GLY A 248 -10.86 -14.08 -10.52
N CYS A 249 -10.47 -14.91 -11.49
CA CYS A 249 -10.37 -16.36 -11.31
C CYS A 249 -8.95 -16.72 -10.88
N LEU A 250 -8.78 -16.88 -9.57
CA LEU A 250 -7.51 -17.25 -8.93
C LEU A 250 -7.75 -18.50 -8.07
N SER A 251 -6.71 -19.31 -7.90
CA SER A 251 -6.76 -20.46 -6.99
C SER A 251 -7.07 -20.02 -5.55
N ASP A 252 -6.56 -18.86 -5.13
CA ASP A 252 -6.78 -18.29 -3.79
C ASP A 252 -8.19 -17.76 -3.53
N ASN A 253 -9.04 -17.62 -4.55
CA ASN A 253 -10.40 -17.11 -4.40
C ASN A 253 -11.48 -18.00 -5.07
N THR A 254 -11.09 -19.19 -5.52
CA THR A 254 -12.00 -20.17 -6.12
C THR A 254 -12.30 -21.29 -5.13
N LYS A 255 -13.58 -21.63 -4.96
CA LYS A 255 -14.00 -22.82 -4.21
C LYS A 255 -14.38 -23.93 -5.18
N PHE A 256 -13.83 -25.11 -4.94
CA PHE A 256 -14.05 -26.30 -5.74
C PHE A 256 -15.00 -27.25 -5.00
N ILE A 257 -16.14 -27.56 -5.60
CA ILE A 257 -17.12 -28.51 -5.07
C ILE A 257 -17.19 -29.66 -6.07
N LYS A 258 -16.74 -30.85 -5.67
CA LYS A 258 -16.70 -32.03 -6.53
C LYS A 258 -18.08 -32.66 -6.69
#